data_AF-A0A7W9J7E8-F1
#
_entry.id   AF-A0A7W9J7E8-F1
#
_cell.length_a   1.000
_cell.length_b   1.000
_cell.length_c   1.000
_cell.angle_alpha   90.00
_cell.angle_beta   90.00
_cell.angle_gamma   90.00
#
_symmetry.space_group_name_H-M   'P 1'
#
loop_
_entity.id
_entity.type
_entity.pdbx_description
1 polymer ?
#
loop_
_entity_poly.entity_id
_entity_poly.type
_entity_poly.pdbx_seq_one_letter_code
_entity_poly.pdbx_strand_id
1 'polypeptide(L)'
;MKLLAKVCAAVVLAAGLTAPQASAAGQVEVGISTVDLAGPVISTVKVTVKNNTSVRLSKLAVSFRGPVGWTVAPEVRTVKDAVRPGASAVVDFQLRVPAPRAGFTIRTFTATASYAGGEAVGTSSQRSGTPLPNLAAAFNNVGVTNESATAPGNFDGEGNSFSAQRLAAAGVTPGATVSALGATLKWPDAQPGTKDNAAGGGQTIQFAGQGQRLVLLGSGAGQAAVGTVTIWYADGTSSTGSFGFPNWSFQDAGAHGATQVISMPGRNTPGGYANAEYQYRVFANSVPLDPAKTVELITLPSTGSLHLFAAAVA
;
A
#
# COMPACT_ATOMS: atom_id res chain seq x y z
N MET A 1 44.26 -52.62 7.87
CA MET A 1 43.09 -52.44 8.75
C MET A 1 42.64 -51.00 8.62
N LYS A 2 41.39 -50.77 8.21
CA LYS A 2 40.85 -49.51 7.64
C LYS A 2 40.84 -48.34 8.64
N LEU A 3 41.30 -47.17 8.21
CA LEU A 3 41.06 -45.87 8.88
C LEU A 3 39.95 -45.13 8.12
N LEU A 4 38.90 -44.73 8.84
CA LEU A 4 37.68 -44.10 8.29
C LEU A 4 37.93 -42.63 7.91
N ALA A 5 37.50 -42.26 6.70
CA ALA A 5 37.38 -40.87 6.25
C ALA A 5 36.10 -40.24 6.84
N LYS A 6 36.25 -39.12 7.56
CA LYS A 6 35.14 -38.25 7.97
C LYS A 6 34.88 -37.23 6.85
N VAL A 7 33.70 -37.30 6.23
CA VAL A 7 33.17 -36.26 5.34
C VAL A 7 32.32 -35.32 6.20
N CYS A 8 32.75 -34.06 6.36
CA CYS A 8 31.90 -32.99 6.87
C CYS A 8 31.04 -32.46 5.71
N ALA A 9 29.74 -32.76 5.70
CA ALA A 9 28.78 -32.11 4.82
C ALA A 9 28.28 -30.83 5.51
N ALA A 10 28.57 -29.68 4.91
CA ALA A 10 28.00 -28.40 5.30
C ALA A 10 26.51 -28.38 4.95
N VAL A 11 25.65 -28.21 5.95
CA VAL A 11 24.22 -27.99 5.76
C VAL A 11 24.02 -26.52 5.36
N VAL A 12 23.69 -26.28 4.10
CA VAL A 12 23.18 -24.99 3.63
C VAL A 12 21.71 -24.90 4.05
N LEU A 13 21.40 -24.04 5.02
CA LEU A 13 20.00 -23.66 5.32
C LEU A 13 19.51 -22.76 4.18
N ALA A 14 18.74 -23.32 3.25
CA ALA A 14 17.95 -22.54 2.31
C ALA A 14 16.77 -21.92 3.07
N ALA A 15 16.80 -20.60 3.29
CA ALA A 15 15.66 -19.84 3.76
C ALA A 15 14.61 -19.80 2.65
N GLY A 16 13.59 -20.66 2.75
CA GLY A 16 12.44 -20.64 1.85
C GLY A 16 11.65 -19.35 2.03
N LEU A 17 11.71 -18.47 1.02
CA LEU A 17 10.77 -17.38 0.85
C LEU A 17 9.38 -18.00 0.61
N THR A 18 8.53 -17.98 1.63
CA THR A 18 7.11 -18.28 1.48
C THR A 18 6.48 -17.19 0.62
N ALA A 19 6.26 -17.49 -0.65
CA ALA A 19 5.38 -16.70 -1.51
C ALA A 19 3.97 -16.63 -0.87
N PRO A 20 3.26 -15.51 -0.98
CA PRO A 20 1.86 -15.46 -0.58
C PRO A 20 1.09 -16.49 -1.40
N GLN A 21 0.52 -17.48 -0.71
CA GLN A 21 -0.36 -18.47 -1.30
C GLN A 21 -1.52 -17.74 -1.98
N ALA A 22 -1.69 -17.97 -3.28
CA ALA A 22 -2.96 -17.73 -3.95
C ALA A 22 -4.06 -18.36 -3.10
N SER A 23 -5.11 -17.60 -2.77
CA SER A 23 -6.25 -18.15 -2.02
C SER A 23 -6.77 -19.35 -2.82
N ALA A 24 -6.54 -20.56 -2.31
CA ALA A 24 -7.24 -21.74 -2.81
C ALA A 24 -8.72 -21.38 -2.80
N ALA A 25 -9.40 -21.49 -3.95
CA ALA A 25 -10.85 -21.32 -4.02
C ALA A 25 -11.46 -22.15 -2.89
N GLY A 26 -11.99 -21.46 -1.87
CA GLY A 26 -12.31 -22.07 -0.59
C GLY A 26 -13.29 -23.20 -0.79
N GLN A 27 -12.96 -24.37 -0.24
CA GLN A 27 -13.85 -25.52 -0.12
C GLN A 27 -15.24 -25.14 0.45
N VAL A 28 -15.29 -24.09 1.28
CA VAL A 28 -16.50 -23.34 1.62
C VAL A 28 -16.30 -21.89 1.19
N GLU A 29 -17.24 -21.36 0.43
CA GLU A 29 -17.20 -20.00 -0.12
C GLU A 29 -18.16 -19.10 0.65
N VAL A 30 -17.72 -17.90 1.01
CA VAL A 30 -18.52 -16.92 1.75
C VAL A 30 -18.66 -15.64 0.92
N GLY A 31 -19.87 -15.37 0.43
CA GLY A 31 -20.22 -14.17 -0.33
C GLY A 31 -20.94 -13.14 0.53
N ILE A 32 -20.69 -11.86 0.28
CA ILE A 32 -21.35 -10.73 0.94
C ILE A 32 -22.04 -9.88 -0.14
N SER A 33 -23.34 -9.62 0.00
CA SER A 33 -24.06 -8.76 -0.94
C SER A 33 -23.53 -7.33 -0.92
N THR A 34 -23.76 -6.61 -2.02
CA THR A 34 -23.48 -5.18 -2.07
C THR A 34 -24.22 -4.44 -0.96
N VAL A 35 -23.53 -3.52 -0.29
CA VAL A 35 -24.05 -2.66 0.77
C VAL A 35 -24.36 -1.28 0.18
N ASP A 36 -25.54 -0.75 0.46
CA ASP A 36 -25.84 0.65 0.15
C ASP A 36 -25.00 1.58 1.04
N LEU A 37 -24.12 2.37 0.43
CA LEU A 37 -23.23 3.28 1.16
C LEU A 37 -23.82 4.70 1.30
N ALA A 38 -25.03 4.95 0.80
CA ALA A 38 -25.71 6.25 0.88
C ALA A 38 -26.38 6.47 2.25
N GLY A 39 -25.58 6.44 3.31
CA GLY A 39 -26.08 6.67 4.67
C GLY A 39 -26.54 8.11 4.95
N PRO A 40 -27.17 8.38 6.11
CA PRO A 40 -27.43 7.41 7.17
C PRO A 40 -28.62 6.49 6.84
N VAL A 41 -28.39 5.18 6.82
CA VAL A 41 -29.42 4.17 6.52
C VAL A 41 -29.16 2.87 7.28
N ILE A 42 -30.20 2.06 7.49
CA ILE A 42 -30.05 0.67 7.91
C ILE A 42 -30.13 -0.19 6.65
N SER A 43 -29.01 -0.80 6.27
CA SER A 43 -28.91 -1.67 5.10
C SER A 43 -29.04 -3.14 5.50
N THR A 44 -29.85 -3.90 4.77
CA THR A 44 -29.89 -5.36 4.93
C THR A 44 -28.77 -5.97 4.09
N VAL A 45 -27.82 -6.63 4.76
CA VAL A 45 -26.69 -7.30 4.11
C VAL A 45 -26.92 -8.81 4.14
N LYS A 46 -26.87 -9.45 2.96
CA LYS A 46 -26.99 -10.89 2.82
C LYS A 46 -25.61 -11.52 2.79
N VAL A 47 -25.37 -12.47 3.69
CA VAL A 47 -24.18 -13.32 3.67
C VAL A 47 -24.59 -14.69 3.14
N THR A 48 -23.92 -15.15 2.08
CA THR A 48 -24.15 -16.47 1.47
C THR A 48 -22.98 -17.38 1.81
N VAL A 49 -23.25 -18.55 2.37
CA VAL A 49 -22.25 -19.61 2.62
C VAL A 49 -22.55 -20.77 1.69
N LYS A 50 -21.69 -21.00 0.70
CA LYS A 50 -21.80 -22.09 -0.28
C LYS A 50 -20.86 -23.23 0.11
N ASN A 51 -21.41 -24.44 0.22
CA ASN A 51 -20.63 -25.64 0.54
C ASN A 51 -20.14 -26.32 -0.73
N ASN A 52 -18.88 -26.11 -1.12
CA ASN A 52 -18.26 -26.79 -2.26
C ASN A 52 -17.51 -28.07 -1.82
N THR A 53 -17.70 -28.53 -0.59
CA THR A 53 -17.07 -29.77 -0.07
C THR A 53 -17.95 -30.98 -0.30
N SER A 54 -17.37 -32.17 -0.10
CA SER A 54 -18.10 -33.45 -0.08
C SER A 54 -18.79 -33.75 1.25
N VAL A 55 -18.63 -32.91 2.28
CA VAL A 55 -19.15 -33.12 3.63
C VAL A 55 -20.21 -32.06 3.95
N ARG A 56 -21.25 -32.40 4.73
CA ARG A 56 -22.23 -31.41 5.18
C ARG A 56 -21.60 -30.44 6.19
N LEU A 57 -21.91 -29.14 6.10
CA LEU A 57 -21.57 -28.17 7.13
C LEU A 57 -22.61 -28.26 8.25
N SER A 58 -22.17 -28.54 9.48
CA SER A 58 -23.06 -28.60 10.65
C SER A 58 -22.60 -27.61 11.72
N LYS A 59 -23.50 -27.24 12.64
CA LYS A 59 -23.26 -26.17 13.65
C LYS A 59 -22.79 -24.85 13.01
N LEU A 60 -23.37 -24.49 11.87
CA LEU A 60 -22.97 -23.30 11.13
C LEU A 60 -23.40 -22.04 11.91
N ALA A 61 -22.43 -21.20 12.23
CA ALA A 61 -22.61 -19.84 12.74
C ALA A 61 -21.91 -18.87 11.78
N VAL A 62 -22.60 -17.81 11.42
CA VAL A 62 -22.08 -16.76 10.54
C VAL A 62 -21.94 -15.49 11.38
N SER A 63 -20.74 -14.91 11.41
CA SER A 63 -20.52 -13.57 11.93
C SER A 63 -20.32 -12.59 10.79
N PHE A 64 -20.75 -11.34 10.99
CA PHE A 64 -20.57 -10.27 10.01
C PHE A 64 -20.01 -9.02 10.70
N ARG A 65 -19.07 -8.35 10.03
CA ARG A 65 -18.42 -7.12 10.48
C ARG A 65 -18.35 -6.12 9.31
N GLY A 66 -18.77 -4.89 9.58
CA GLY A 66 -18.50 -3.75 8.71
C GLY A 66 -17.18 -3.06 9.04
N PRO A 67 -16.87 -1.94 8.35
CA PRO A 67 -15.73 -1.10 8.67
C PRO A 67 -15.72 -0.65 10.13
N VAL A 68 -14.53 -0.32 10.65
CA VAL A 68 -14.36 0.19 12.02
C VAL A 68 -15.34 1.34 12.29
N GLY A 69 -16.03 1.27 13.43
CA GLY A 69 -17.03 2.26 13.85
C GLY A 69 -18.44 2.08 13.25
N TRP A 70 -18.66 1.06 12.42
CA TRP A 70 -20.00 0.72 11.91
C TRP A 70 -20.66 -0.32 12.82
N THR A 71 -21.98 -0.23 13.00
CA THR A 71 -22.73 -1.12 13.89
C THR A 71 -23.47 -2.18 13.08
N VAL A 72 -23.31 -3.45 13.45
CA VAL A 72 -24.04 -4.59 12.88
C VAL A 72 -24.96 -5.18 13.96
N ALA A 73 -26.20 -5.49 13.61
CA ALA A 73 -27.15 -6.11 14.52
C ALA A 73 -27.95 -7.27 13.87
N PRO A 74 -27.99 -8.45 14.51
CA PRO A 74 -26.99 -8.95 15.45
C PRO A 74 -25.68 -9.27 14.73
N GLU A 75 -24.60 -9.38 15.48
CA GLU A 75 -23.28 -9.64 14.93
C GLU A 75 -23.03 -11.10 14.51
N VAL A 76 -23.82 -12.03 15.04
CA VAL A 76 -23.72 -13.47 14.79
C VAL A 76 -25.11 -14.05 14.59
N ARG A 77 -25.21 -15.01 13.67
CA ARG A 77 -26.43 -15.73 13.32
C ARG A 77 -26.11 -17.22 13.18
N THR A 78 -26.88 -18.07 13.84
CA THR A 78 -26.77 -19.53 13.69
C THR A 78 -27.74 -20.02 12.62
N VAL A 79 -27.27 -20.96 11.80
CA VAL A 79 -28.10 -21.66 10.81
C VAL A 79 -28.52 -23.00 11.42
N LYS A 80 -29.83 -23.23 11.55
CA LYS A 80 -30.37 -24.42 12.21
C LYS A 80 -30.07 -25.69 11.41
N ASP A 81 -30.26 -25.63 10.11
CA ASP A 81 -30.10 -26.77 9.22
C ASP A 81 -28.66 -26.93 8.75
N ALA A 82 -28.22 -28.17 8.59
CA ALA A 82 -26.92 -28.46 7.99
C ALA A 82 -26.92 -28.11 6.50
N VAL A 83 -25.85 -27.48 6.02
CA VAL A 83 -25.68 -27.15 4.60
C VAL A 83 -25.07 -28.34 3.87
N ARG A 84 -25.86 -29.01 3.03
CA ARG A 84 -25.43 -30.19 2.27
C ARG A 84 -24.34 -29.83 1.23
N PRO A 85 -23.53 -30.80 0.78
CA PRO A 85 -22.65 -30.64 -0.37
C PRO A 85 -23.38 -29.99 -1.56
N GLY A 86 -22.79 -28.96 -2.15
CA GLY A 86 -23.34 -28.20 -3.27
C GLY A 86 -24.43 -27.19 -2.92
N ALA A 87 -24.93 -27.16 -1.68
CA ALA A 87 -25.98 -26.23 -1.25
C ALA A 87 -25.41 -24.93 -0.67
N SER A 88 -26.30 -23.93 -0.51
CA SER A 88 -25.99 -22.65 0.11
C SER A 88 -26.93 -22.33 1.27
N ALA A 89 -26.41 -21.65 2.29
CA ALA A 89 -27.21 -20.95 3.30
C ALA A 89 -27.10 -19.44 3.07
N VAL A 90 -28.20 -18.72 3.25
CA VAL A 90 -28.23 -17.24 3.19
C VAL A 90 -28.70 -16.70 4.52
N VAL A 91 -27.98 -15.71 5.05
CA VAL A 91 -28.22 -15.12 6.36
C VAL A 91 -28.23 -13.60 6.25
N ASP A 92 -29.25 -12.97 6.82
CA ASP A 92 -29.44 -11.53 6.77
C ASP A 92 -28.94 -10.83 8.05
N PHE A 93 -28.21 -9.74 7.84
CA PHE A 93 -27.67 -8.84 8.86
C PHE A 93 -28.20 -7.43 8.65
N GLN A 94 -28.45 -6.68 9.73
CA GLN A 94 -28.77 -5.26 9.65
C GLN A 94 -27.50 -4.46 9.95
N LEU A 95 -27.09 -3.61 9.02
CA LEU A 95 -25.91 -2.77 9.13
C LEU A 95 -26.33 -1.30 9.18
N ARG A 96 -25.93 -0.59 10.23
CA ARG A 96 -26.08 0.87 10.29
C ARG A 96 -24.95 1.52 9.53
N VAL A 97 -25.30 2.06 8.36
CA VAL A 97 -24.41 2.80 7.46
C VAL A 97 -24.39 4.26 7.94
N PRO A 98 -23.26 4.81 8.40
CA PRO A 98 -23.14 6.22 8.79
C PRO A 98 -23.31 7.17 7.60
N ALA A 99 -23.53 8.45 7.90
CA ALA A 99 -23.50 9.49 6.88
C ALA A 99 -22.17 9.48 6.10
N PRO A 100 -22.19 9.68 4.77
CA PRO A 100 -20.99 9.79 3.95
C PRO A 100 -20.04 10.86 4.49
N ARG A 101 -18.75 10.59 4.37
CA ARG A 101 -17.69 11.56 4.64
C ARG A 101 -17.04 11.96 3.33
N ALA A 102 -16.55 13.19 3.27
CA ALA A 102 -15.74 13.64 2.16
C ALA A 102 -14.45 12.81 2.07
N GLY A 103 -13.92 12.72 0.85
CA GLY A 103 -12.71 11.94 0.56
C GLY A 103 -13.01 10.51 0.12
N PHE A 104 -12.05 9.94 -0.60
CA PHE A 104 -12.13 8.54 -1.01
C PHE A 104 -11.90 7.60 0.16
N THR A 105 -12.66 6.52 0.22
CA THR A 105 -12.47 5.47 1.22
C THR A 105 -12.86 4.13 0.63
N ILE A 106 -12.08 3.10 0.95
CA ILE A 106 -12.44 1.72 0.68
C ILE A 106 -12.96 1.09 1.96
N ARG A 107 -14.15 0.53 1.86
CA ARG A 107 -14.90 -0.09 2.96
C ARG A 107 -14.84 -1.59 2.77
N THR A 108 -14.13 -2.26 3.67
CA THR A 108 -14.06 -3.71 3.69
C THR A 108 -15.09 -4.26 4.67
N PHE A 109 -15.88 -5.19 4.19
CA PHE A 109 -16.83 -6.00 4.94
C PHE A 109 -16.27 -7.41 5.05
N THR A 110 -16.40 -8.01 6.23
CA THR A 110 -15.90 -9.35 6.49
C THR A 110 -17.02 -10.21 7.07
N ALA A 111 -17.15 -11.42 6.56
CA ALA A 111 -18.02 -12.44 7.11
C ALA A 111 -17.22 -13.71 7.39
N THR A 112 -17.46 -14.30 8.56
CA THR A 112 -16.83 -15.57 8.94
C THR A 112 -17.91 -16.61 9.16
N ALA A 113 -17.82 -17.71 8.42
CA ALA A 113 -18.65 -18.90 8.61
C ALA A 113 -17.87 -19.93 9.43
N SER A 114 -18.27 -20.14 10.68
CA SER A 114 -17.70 -21.17 11.57
C SER A 114 -18.63 -22.38 11.59
N TYR A 115 -18.07 -23.59 11.43
CA TYR A 115 -18.83 -24.83 11.39
C TYR A 115 -18.02 -25.98 11.99
N ALA A 116 -18.68 -27.12 12.26
CA ALA A 116 -17.99 -28.33 12.69
C ALA A 116 -17.10 -28.83 11.53
N GLY A 117 -15.81 -28.53 11.61
CA GLY A 117 -14.81 -28.85 10.58
C GLY A 117 -13.87 -27.70 10.24
N GLY A 118 -14.19 -26.46 10.63
CA GLY A 118 -13.31 -25.31 10.43
C GLY A 118 -14.06 -24.00 10.27
N GLU A 119 -13.38 -23.03 9.67
CA GLU A 119 -13.92 -21.72 9.35
C GLU A 119 -13.62 -21.34 7.90
N ALA A 120 -14.49 -20.52 7.33
CA ALA A 120 -14.25 -19.87 6.04
C ALA A 120 -14.52 -18.37 6.18
N VAL A 121 -13.69 -17.56 5.54
CA VAL A 121 -13.78 -16.10 5.59
C VAL A 121 -14.06 -15.58 4.19
N GLY A 122 -15.04 -14.68 4.10
CA GLY A 122 -15.35 -13.91 2.91
C GLY A 122 -15.13 -12.43 3.18
N THR A 123 -14.53 -11.73 2.22
CA THR A 123 -14.39 -10.27 2.26
C THR A 123 -15.01 -9.65 1.03
N SER A 124 -15.65 -8.49 1.20
CA SER A 124 -16.13 -7.66 0.11
C SER A 124 -15.65 -6.23 0.34
N SER A 125 -15.08 -5.61 -0.69
CA SER A 125 -14.60 -4.24 -0.64
C SER A 125 -15.43 -3.35 -1.55
N GLN A 126 -15.87 -2.21 -1.02
CA GLN A 126 -16.63 -1.21 -1.77
C GLN A 126 -16.01 0.17 -1.63
N ARG A 127 -16.20 0.99 -2.65
CA ARG A 127 -15.62 2.34 -2.72
C ARG A 127 -16.68 3.38 -2.41
N SER A 128 -16.29 4.45 -1.70
CA SER A 128 -17.09 5.66 -1.55
C SER A 128 -16.21 6.89 -1.77
N GLY A 129 -16.78 7.93 -2.38
CA GLY A 129 -16.04 9.14 -2.75
C GLY A 129 -15.19 8.96 -4.01
N THR A 130 -14.41 9.98 -4.35
CA THR A 130 -13.58 10.02 -5.57
C THR A 130 -12.10 10.02 -5.18
N PRO A 131 -11.28 9.09 -5.70
CA PRO A 131 -9.84 9.07 -5.45
C PRO A 131 -9.17 10.30 -6.08
N LEU A 132 -7.98 10.65 -5.61
CA LEU A 132 -7.17 11.67 -6.27
C LEU A 132 -6.78 11.21 -7.68
N PRO A 133 -6.71 12.09 -8.68
CA PRO A 133 -6.51 11.67 -10.07
C PRO A 133 -5.11 11.11 -10.35
N ASN A 134 -4.11 11.41 -9.53
CA ASN A 134 -2.72 10.94 -9.66
C ASN A 134 -1.91 11.32 -8.42
N LEU A 135 -0.63 10.91 -8.39
CA LEU A 135 0.30 11.24 -7.32
C LEU A 135 0.54 12.75 -7.16
N ALA A 136 0.57 13.51 -8.26
CA ALA A 136 0.80 14.96 -8.18
C ALA A 136 -0.34 15.69 -7.43
N ALA A 137 -1.58 15.21 -7.56
CA ALA A 137 -2.70 15.71 -6.76
C ALA A 137 -2.61 15.37 -5.27
N ALA A 138 -1.74 14.43 -4.87
CA ALA A 138 -1.44 14.11 -3.48
C ALA A 138 -0.27 14.93 -2.91
N PHE A 139 0.43 15.71 -3.74
CA PHE A 139 1.55 16.53 -3.27
C PHE A 139 1.08 17.56 -2.24
N ASN A 140 1.74 17.57 -1.09
CA ASN A 140 1.37 18.39 0.06
C ASN A 140 2.55 19.07 0.73
N ASN A 141 3.79 18.77 0.33
CA ASN A 141 5.01 19.31 0.90
C ASN A 141 5.93 19.94 -0.17
N VAL A 142 6.74 20.92 0.23
CA VAL A 142 7.75 21.58 -0.62
C VAL A 142 9.12 20.99 -0.32
N GLY A 143 9.54 20.04 -1.16
CA GLY A 143 10.80 19.30 -1.03
C GLY A 143 11.96 19.94 -1.77
N VAL A 144 11.71 20.69 -2.83
CA VAL A 144 12.72 21.35 -3.66
C VAL A 144 12.50 22.86 -3.70
N THR A 145 13.56 23.64 -3.52
CA THR A 145 13.54 25.10 -3.67
C THR A 145 14.70 25.60 -4.54
N ASN A 146 14.59 26.84 -5.01
CA ASN A 146 15.72 27.53 -5.64
C ASN A 146 16.70 28.01 -4.56
N GLU A 147 18.01 27.95 -4.83
CA GLU A 147 19.05 28.50 -3.94
C GLU A 147 18.84 30.00 -3.63
N SER A 148 18.22 30.74 -4.55
CA SER A 148 17.87 32.17 -4.38
C SER A 148 16.54 32.41 -3.63
N ALA A 149 15.75 31.36 -3.37
CA ALA A 149 14.43 31.46 -2.77
C ALA A 149 14.12 30.20 -1.94
N THR A 150 14.86 30.02 -0.84
CA THR A 150 14.80 28.80 -0.01
C THR A 150 13.64 28.76 0.98
N ALA A 151 13.06 29.93 1.31
CA ALA A 151 12.07 30.10 2.37
C ALA A 151 10.84 29.17 2.31
N PRO A 152 10.31 28.78 1.13
CA PRO A 152 9.15 27.88 1.08
C PRO A 152 9.45 26.40 1.40
N GLY A 153 10.73 26.01 1.45
CA GLY A 153 11.14 24.62 1.60
C GLY A 153 10.83 24.07 2.98
N ASN A 154 10.45 22.79 3.07
CA ASN A 154 10.22 22.10 4.34
C ASN A 154 10.25 20.56 4.21
N PHE A 155 11.25 20.04 3.50
CA PHE A 155 11.43 18.60 3.31
C PHE A 155 11.50 17.83 4.63
N ASP A 156 12.27 18.31 5.60
CA ASP A 156 12.54 17.60 6.87
C ASP A 156 11.77 18.13 8.08
N GLY A 157 10.89 19.12 7.88
CA GLY A 157 10.16 19.79 8.97
C GLY A 157 10.90 20.95 9.63
N GLU A 158 12.17 21.20 9.27
CA GLU A 158 13.00 22.28 9.81
C GLU A 158 13.21 23.44 8.81
N GLY A 159 12.43 23.46 7.73
CA GLY A 159 12.57 24.44 6.65
C GLY A 159 13.65 24.12 5.62
N ASN A 160 14.27 22.93 5.69
CA ASN A 160 15.31 22.54 4.73
C ASN A 160 14.71 21.88 3.49
N SER A 161 15.40 21.93 2.35
CA SER A 161 14.94 21.34 1.09
C SER A 161 16.10 20.98 0.17
N PHE A 162 15.84 20.15 -0.85
CA PHE A 162 16.78 19.91 -1.94
C PHE A 162 16.98 21.20 -2.75
N SER A 163 18.22 21.45 -3.21
CA SER A 163 18.51 22.54 -4.16
C SER A 163 18.11 22.13 -5.57
N ALA A 164 17.25 22.93 -6.22
CA ALA A 164 16.87 22.75 -7.62
C ALA A 164 18.10 22.80 -8.55
N GLN A 165 19.05 23.69 -8.26
CA GLN A 165 20.28 23.87 -9.03
C GLN A 165 21.18 22.62 -8.93
N ARG A 166 21.28 22.02 -7.74
CA ARG A 166 22.08 20.80 -7.55
C ARG A 166 21.40 19.56 -8.12
N LEU A 167 20.07 19.48 -8.07
CA LEU A 167 19.31 18.45 -8.78
C LEU A 167 19.49 18.56 -10.30
N ALA A 168 19.42 19.77 -10.86
CA ALA A 168 19.64 20.00 -12.28
C ALA A 168 21.07 19.60 -12.70
N ALA A 169 22.08 19.91 -11.90
CA ALA A 169 23.46 19.47 -12.12
C ALA A 169 23.62 17.95 -12.04
N ALA A 170 22.75 17.26 -11.31
CA ALA A 170 22.64 15.79 -11.27
C ALA A 170 21.73 15.21 -12.38
N GLY A 171 21.30 16.04 -13.34
CA GLY A 171 20.48 15.62 -14.49
C GLY A 171 18.98 15.55 -14.23
N VAL A 172 18.50 16.10 -13.10
CA VAL A 172 17.08 16.04 -12.71
C VAL A 172 16.49 17.44 -12.63
N THR A 173 15.66 17.77 -13.61
CA THR A 173 14.87 18.99 -13.68
C THR A 173 13.37 18.68 -13.54
N PRO A 174 12.49 19.67 -13.34
CA PRO A 174 11.04 19.44 -13.39
C PRO A 174 10.63 18.63 -14.63
N GLY A 175 9.86 17.56 -14.40
CA GLY A 175 9.38 16.66 -15.46
C GLY A 175 10.41 15.70 -16.05
N ALA A 176 11.67 15.70 -15.58
CA ALA A 176 12.71 14.81 -16.08
C ALA A 176 12.36 13.32 -15.93
N THR A 177 12.91 12.51 -16.83
CA THR A 177 12.80 11.05 -16.73
C THR A 177 13.90 10.49 -15.85
N VAL A 178 13.54 9.61 -14.92
CA VAL A 178 14.45 8.92 -14.00
C VAL A 178 14.24 7.41 -14.16
N SER A 179 15.31 6.67 -14.43
CA SER A 179 15.24 5.20 -14.53
C SER A 179 15.71 4.55 -13.25
N ALA A 180 14.91 3.67 -12.66
CA ALA A 180 15.29 2.92 -11.47
C ALA A 180 14.54 1.59 -11.37
N LEU A 181 15.23 0.53 -10.94
CA LEU A 181 14.63 -0.79 -10.68
C LEU A 181 13.80 -1.36 -11.85
N GLY A 182 14.17 -1.02 -13.09
CA GLY A 182 13.48 -1.43 -14.32
C GLY A 182 12.32 -0.51 -14.74
N ALA A 183 11.95 0.49 -13.95
CA ALA A 183 10.87 1.43 -14.26
C ALA A 183 11.40 2.74 -14.84
N THR A 184 10.59 3.35 -15.71
CA THR A 184 10.74 4.73 -16.18
C THR A 184 9.83 5.64 -15.35
N LEU A 185 10.41 6.43 -14.45
CA LEU A 185 9.70 7.33 -13.55
C LEU A 185 9.76 8.77 -14.09
N LYS A 186 8.73 9.57 -13.83
CA LYS A 186 8.72 11.00 -14.13
C LYS A 186 8.93 11.79 -12.84
N TRP A 187 10.02 12.53 -12.75
CA TRP A 187 10.24 13.49 -11.67
C TRP A 187 9.10 14.52 -11.65
N PRO A 188 8.66 15.02 -10.47
CA PRO A 188 7.64 16.05 -10.37
C PRO A 188 7.84 17.19 -11.37
N ASP A 189 6.79 17.53 -12.10
CA ASP A 189 6.75 18.69 -12.99
C ASP A 189 6.27 19.93 -12.22
N ALA A 190 6.88 20.14 -11.05
CA ALA A 190 6.54 21.20 -10.12
C ALA A 190 7.63 22.27 -10.15
N GLN A 191 7.22 23.55 -10.09
CA GLN A 191 8.17 24.64 -9.97
C GLN A 191 8.84 24.60 -8.58
N PRO A 192 10.16 24.81 -8.45
CA PRO A 192 10.82 24.88 -7.15
C PRO A 192 10.14 25.90 -6.23
N GLY A 193 9.91 25.53 -4.96
CA GLY A 193 9.15 26.32 -4.01
C GLY A 193 7.65 26.04 -3.99
N THR A 194 7.18 25.11 -4.83
CA THR A 194 5.79 24.59 -4.79
C THR A 194 5.76 23.14 -4.34
N LYS A 195 4.55 22.62 -4.08
CA LYS A 195 4.37 21.25 -3.61
C LYS A 195 4.79 20.26 -4.70
N ASP A 196 5.72 19.38 -4.37
CA ASP A 196 6.39 18.49 -5.33
C ASP A 196 6.51 17.05 -4.80
N ASN A 197 6.09 16.79 -3.56
CA ASN A 197 6.10 15.46 -2.98
C ASN A 197 4.89 15.25 -2.07
N ALA A 198 4.51 13.98 -1.94
CA ALA A 198 3.47 13.53 -1.03
C ALA A 198 4.11 12.95 0.23
N ALA A 199 3.75 13.49 1.40
CA ALA A 199 4.21 13.04 2.70
C ALA A 199 3.04 12.79 3.66
N GLY A 200 3.09 11.70 4.45
CA GLY A 200 2.20 11.47 5.60
C GLY A 200 0.70 11.41 5.32
N GLY A 201 0.28 11.05 4.11
CA GLY A 201 -1.05 11.43 3.64
C GLY A 201 -2.11 10.32 3.58
N GLY A 202 -1.74 9.04 3.49
CA GLY A 202 -2.73 7.94 3.47
C GLY A 202 -3.74 8.00 2.30
N GLN A 203 -3.61 8.95 1.36
CA GLN A 203 -4.60 9.18 0.33
C GLN A 203 -4.54 8.07 -0.71
N THR A 204 -5.66 7.85 -1.39
CA THR A 204 -5.72 6.96 -2.54
C THR A 204 -5.69 7.76 -3.83
N ILE A 205 -4.80 7.37 -4.72
CA ILE A 205 -4.62 7.95 -6.05
C ILE A 205 -5.08 6.94 -7.12
N GLN A 206 -5.62 7.44 -8.23
CA GLN A 206 -5.74 6.67 -9.45
C GLN A 206 -4.35 6.36 -10.00
N PHE A 207 -4.17 5.13 -10.45
CA PHE A 207 -2.92 4.67 -11.00
C PHE A 207 -3.19 3.50 -11.95
N ALA A 208 -2.88 3.69 -13.23
CA ALA A 208 -3.06 2.65 -14.25
C ALA A 208 -1.71 2.06 -14.63
N GLY A 209 -1.56 0.75 -14.47
CA GLY A 209 -0.34 0.05 -14.87
C GLY A 209 -0.42 -1.45 -14.62
N GLN A 210 0.43 -2.21 -15.29
CA GLN A 210 0.60 -3.64 -15.10
C GLN A 210 2.10 -3.95 -15.19
N GLY A 211 2.59 -4.82 -14.32
CA GLY A 211 4.01 -5.14 -14.23
C GLY A 211 4.29 -6.09 -13.08
N GLN A 212 5.56 -6.42 -12.89
CA GLN A 212 6.04 -7.29 -11.82
C GLN A 212 6.20 -6.55 -10.49
N ARG A 213 6.37 -5.23 -10.52
CA ARG A 213 6.56 -4.42 -9.31
C ARG A 213 6.10 -2.98 -9.50
N LEU A 214 5.70 -2.38 -8.38
CA LEU A 214 5.51 -0.94 -8.25
C LEU A 214 6.82 -0.36 -7.74
N VAL A 215 7.44 0.50 -8.54
CA VAL A 215 8.65 1.24 -8.18
C VAL A 215 8.25 2.62 -7.67
N LEU A 216 8.83 3.02 -6.55
CA LEU A 216 8.58 4.26 -5.85
C LEU A 216 9.89 5.04 -5.75
N LEU A 217 9.87 6.31 -6.17
CA LEU A 217 10.99 7.24 -6.02
C LEU A 217 10.70 8.20 -4.87
N GLY A 218 11.62 8.30 -3.93
CA GLY A 218 11.39 9.07 -2.71
C GLY A 218 12.63 9.21 -1.84
N SER A 219 12.46 9.83 -0.68
CA SER A 219 13.49 9.90 0.34
C SER A 219 12.87 9.97 1.73
N GLY A 220 13.64 9.54 2.74
CA GLY A 220 13.25 9.64 4.14
C GLY A 220 13.65 10.99 4.75
N ALA A 221 12.79 11.51 5.63
CA ALA A 221 13.11 12.55 6.60
C ALA A 221 13.13 11.93 8.00
N GLY A 222 14.31 11.47 8.42
CA GLY A 222 14.52 10.66 9.62
C GLY A 222 14.81 9.18 9.30
N GLN A 223 15.24 8.44 10.31
CA GLN A 223 15.77 7.06 10.17
C GLN A 223 14.66 5.99 10.01
N ALA A 224 13.43 6.33 10.40
CA ALA A 224 12.27 5.43 10.43
C ALA A 224 11.26 5.74 9.29
N ALA A 225 11.75 6.15 8.12
CA ALA A 225 10.93 6.39 6.94
C ALA A 225 10.56 5.06 6.27
N VAL A 226 9.65 4.33 6.90
CA VAL A 226 9.09 3.05 6.44
C VAL A 226 7.57 3.12 6.42
N GLY A 227 6.95 2.37 5.52
CA GLY A 227 5.50 2.38 5.38
C GLY A 227 4.98 1.26 4.50
N THR A 228 3.66 1.12 4.49
CA THR A 228 2.95 0.13 3.68
C THR A 228 2.09 0.83 2.65
N VAL A 229 2.24 0.43 1.40
CA VAL A 229 1.37 0.83 0.29
C VAL A 229 0.32 -0.26 0.08
N THR A 230 -0.91 0.13 -0.26
CA THR A 230 -1.95 -0.81 -0.70
C THR A 230 -2.20 -0.63 -2.18
N ILE A 231 -2.19 -1.73 -2.92
CA ILE A 231 -2.42 -1.79 -4.37
C ILE A 231 -3.81 -2.37 -4.58
N TRP A 232 -4.66 -1.67 -5.31
CA TRP A 232 -5.98 -2.15 -5.70
C TRP A 232 -5.99 -2.44 -7.19
N TYR A 233 -6.42 -3.64 -7.54
CA TYR A 233 -6.46 -4.10 -8.92
C TYR A 233 -7.86 -3.91 -9.52
N ALA A 234 -7.92 -3.82 -10.84
CA ALA A 234 -9.15 -3.62 -11.59
C ALA A 234 -10.16 -4.78 -11.43
N ASP A 235 -9.70 -5.97 -11.03
CA ASP A 235 -10.53 -7.14 -10.72
C ASP A 235 -11.20 -7.06 -9.32
N GLY A 236 -10.97 -5.97 -8.59
CA GLY A 236 -11.50 -5.73 -7.24
C GLY A 236 -10.65 -6.33 -6.11
N THR A 237 -9.61 -7.11 -6.43
CA THR A 237 -8.66 -7.62 -5.43
C THR A 237 -7.66 -6.55 -5.01
N SER A 238 -6.90 -6.82 -3.95
CA SER A 238 -5.81 -5.95 -3.50
C SER A 238 -4.64 -6.74 -2.94
N SER A 239 -3.49 -6.08 -2.90
CA SER A 239 -2.29 -6.54 -2.20
C SER A 239 -1.67 -5.38 -1.43
N THR A 240 -0.77 -5.71 -0.49
CA THR A 240 0.01 -4.71 0.25
C THR A 240 1.50 -4.97 0.06
N GLY A 241 2.29 -3.93 0.23
CA GLY A 241 3.75 -4.04 0.24
C GLY A 241 4.36 -3.03 1.19
N SER A 242 5.33 -3.47 1.98
CA SER A 242 6.12 -2.60 2.84
C SER A 242 7.41 -2.18 2.14
N PHE A 243 7.78 -0.92 2.30
CA PHE A 243 9.02 -0.36 1.78
C PHE A 243 9.53 0.75 2.71
N GLY A 244 10.74 1.23 2.44
CA GLY A 244 11.27 2.41 3.11
C GLY A 244 12.31 3.13 2.28
N PHE A 245 12.67 4.33 2.71
CA PHE A 245 13.79 5.09 2.18
C PHE A 245 14.76 5.44 3.30
N PRO A 246 16.07 5.40 3.07
CA PRO A 246 17.02 6.00 3.99
C PRO A 246 16.73 7.48 4.21
N ASN A 247 17.18 8.00 5.35
CA ASN A 247 17.25 9.43 5.59
C ASN A 247 18.03 10.08 4.44
N TRP A 248 17.48 11.18 3.90
CA TRP A 248 18.03 11.94 2.77
C TRP A 248 19.52 12.26 2.95
N SER A 249 19.98 12.44 4.20
CA SER A 249 21.39 12.45 4.59
C SER A 249 21.67 11.57 5.81
N PHE A 250 22.94 11.20 5.99
CA PHE A 250 23.51 10.54 7.18
C PHE A 250 22.90 9.18 7.59
N GLN A 251 22.31 8.45 6.64
CA GLN A 251 22.01 7.03 6.79
C GLN A 251 22.71 6.21 5.70
N ASP A 252 22.99 4.94 5.98
CA ASP A 252 23.42 3.99 4.96
C ASP A 252 22.49 4.01 3.73
N ALA A 253 23.08 4.08 2.53
CA ALA A 253 22.32 4.26 1.29
C ALA A 253 21.46 3.03 0.91
N GLY A 254 21.79 1.86 1.45
CA GLY A 254 21.07 0.61 1.24
C GLY A 254 20.06 0.28 2.35
N ALA A 255 19.92 1.16 3.36
CA ALA A 255 18.94 0.95 4.42
C ALA A 255 17.53 0.76 3.84
N HIS A 256 16.75 -0.12 4.47
CA HIS A 256 15.41 -0.52 4.03
C HIS A 256 15.35 -1.17 2.63
N GLY A 257 16.48 -1.64 2.11
CA GLY A 257 16.58 -2.28 0.80
C GLY A 257 16.47 -1.29 -0.38
N ALA A 258 16.66 -0.01 -0.12
CA ALA A 258 16.55 1.02 -1.15
C ALA A 258 17.79 1.05 -2.06
N THR A 259 17.61 1.63 -3.25
CA THR A 259 18.68 1.92 -4.22
C THR A 259 18.85 3.42 -4.34
N GLN A 260 20.06 3.94 -4.16
CA GLN A 260 20.34 5.35 -4.41
C GLN A 260 20.21 5.65 -5.91
N VAL A 261 19.45 6.69 -6.25
CA VAL A 261 19.20 7.10 -7.64
C VAL A 261 19.81 8.47 -7.93
N ILE A 262 19.67 9.40 -7.00
CA ILE A 262 20.21 10.76 -7.10
C ILE A 262 21.04 11.05 -5.86
N SER A 263 22.19 11.69 -6.04
CA SER A 263 23.02 12.21 -4.96
C SER A 263 23.52 13.59 -5.37
N MET A 264 23.38 14.55 -4.47
CA MET A 264 23.83 15.93 -4.72
C MET A 264 24.44 16.54 -3.46
N PRO A 265 25.44 17.43 -3.60
CA PRO A 265 26.05 18.11 -2.47
C PRO A 265 25.13 19.21 -1.94
N GLY A 266 25.10 19.37 -0.62
CA GLY A 266 24.43 20.51 0.04
C GLY A 266 22.92 20.45 0.04
N ARG A 267 22.32 21.41 0.74
CA ARG A 267 20.87 21.58 0.84
C ARG A 267 20.53 23.06 0.90
N ASN A 268 19.28 23.37 0.59
CA ASN A 268 18.72 24.67 0.92
C ASN A 268 18.25 24.66 2.37
N THR A 269 18.65 25.69 3.12
CA THR A 269 18.22 25.95 4.50
C THR A 269 17.44 27.27 4.53
N PRO A 270 16.77 27.62 5.64
CA PRO A 270 16.18 28.95 5.80
C PRO A 270 17.18 30.10 5.64
N GLY A 271 18.48 29.85 5.90
CA GLY A 271 19.56 30.82 5.72
C GLY A 271 20.19 30.85 4.31
N GLY A 272 19.68 30.05 3.38
CA GLY A 272 20.23 29.89 2.03
C GLY A 272 20.88 28.52 1.80
N TYR A 273 21.54 28.36 0.66
CA TYR A 273 22.27 27.13 0.32
C TYR A 273 23.44 26.90 1.29
N ALA A 274 23.57 25.69 1.83
CA ALA A 274 24.59 25.33 2.81
C ALA A 274 24.94 23.83 2.75
N ASN A 275 25.86 23.40 3.62
CA ASN A 275 26.21 22.00 3.86
C ASN A 275 26.75 21.24 2.63
N ALA A 276 27.46 21.95 1.73
CA ALA A 276 27.98 21.41 0.48
C ALA A 276 28.99 20.25 0.67
N GLU A 277 29.53 20.09 1.88
CA GLU A 277 30.37 18.98 2.31
C GLU A 277 29.62 17.65 2.47
N TYR A 278 28.29 17.67 2.55
CA TYR A 278 27.45 16.48 2.73
C TYR A 278 26.61 16.15 1.50
N GLN A 279 26.26 14.87 1.37
CA GLN A 279 25.41 14.36 0.29
C GLN A 279 23.95 14.22 0.75
N TYR A 280 23.06 14.74 -0.08
CA TYR A 280 21.61 14.63 0.04
C TYR A 280 21.07 13.84 -1.14
N ARG A 281 20.25 12.83 -0.84
CA ARG A 281 20.01 11.73 -1.78
C ARG A 281 18.53 11.46 -1.97
N VAL A 282 18.19 10.95 -3.15
CA VAL A 282 16.88 10.38 -3.48
C VAL A 282 17.10 8.92 -3.86
N PHE A 283 16.16 8.09 -3.43
CA PHE A 283 16.22 6.64 -3.53
C PHE A 283 15.03 6.10 -4.31
N ALA A 284 15.20 4.89 -4.84
CA ALA A 284 14.11 4.06 -5.31
C ALA A 284 13.96 2.83 -4.42
N ASN A 285 12.73 2.39 -4.24
CA ASN A 285 12.39 1.11 -3.64
C ASN A 285 11.19 0.53 -4.39
N SER A 286 10.87 -0.74 -4.19
CA SER A 286 9.77 -1.37 -4.91
C SER A 286 9.03 -2.39 -4.07
N VAL A 287 7.75 -2.58 -4.39
CA VAL A 287 6.92 -3.65 -3.84
C VAL A 287 6.43 -4.56 -4.97
N PRO A 288 6.27 -5.87 -4.73
CA PRO A 288 5.81 -6.79 -5.76
C PRO A 288 4.37 -6.49 -6.19
N LEU A 289 4.09 -6.70 -7.47
CA LEU A 289 2.75 -6.71 -8.05
C LEU A 289 2.41 -8.11 -8.55
N ASP A 290 1.12 -8.38 -8.71
CA ASP A 290 0.68 -9.51 -9.51
C ASP A 290 0.74 -9.13 -11.01
N PRO A 291 1.65 -9.73 -11.80
CA PRO A 291 1.80 -9.37 -13.21
C PRO A 291 0.58 -9.71 -14.07
N ALA A 292 -0.31 -10.59 -13.60
CA ALA A 292 -1.53 -10.91 -14.33
C ALA A 292 -2.63 -9.86 -14.14
N LYS A 293 -2.44 -8.88 -13.23
CA LYS A 293 -3.46 -7.91 -12.84
C LYS A 293 -3.08 -6.48 -13.19
N THR A 294 -4.07 -5.71 -13.60
CA THR A 294 -3.93 -4.27 -13.80
C THR A 294 -4.18 -3.54 -12.50
N VAL A 295 -3.20 -2.74 -12.05
CA VAL A 295 -3.36 -1.78 -10.97
C VAL A 295 -4.34 -0.70 -11.40
N GLU A 296 -5.26 -0.35 -10.51
CA GLU A 296 -6.26 0.70 -10.71
C GLU A 296 -6.06 1.86 -9.71
N LEU A 297 -5.74 1.54 -8.46
CA LEU A 297 -5.55 2.53 -7.41
C LEU A 297 -4.35 2.17 -6.53
N ILE A 298 -3.73 3.19 -5.96
CA ILE A 298 -2.70 3.05 -4.94
C ILE A 298 -3.11 3.87 -3.72
N THR A 299 -3.16 3.25 -2.54
CA THR A 299 -3.25 3.96 -1.26
C THR A 299 -1.84 4.17 -0.71
N LEU A 300 -1.43 5.44 -0.61
CA LEU A 300 -0.11 5.82 -0.12
C LEU A 300 0.04 5.50 1.38
N PRO A 301 1.27 5.31 1.89
CA PRO A 301 1.49 5.17 3.33
C PRO A 301 1.07 6.42 4.11
N SER A 302 0.64 6.22 5.35
CA SER A 302 0.36 7.30 6.31
C SER A 302 1.58 7.60 7.19
N THR A 303 2.77 7.67 6.60
CA THR A 303 4.04 7.93 7.33
C THR A 303 4.58 9.30 6.95
N GLY A 304 4.64 10.23 7.91
CA GLY A 304 5.06 11.63 7.68
C GLY A 304 6.50 11.80 7.21
N SER A 305 7.38 10.87 7.60
CA SER A 305 8.80 10.87 7.21
C SER A 305 9.07 10.26 5.83
N LEU A 306 8.06 9.71 5.15
CA LEU A 306 8.20 9.20 3.78
C LEU A 306 7.75 10.28 2.79
N HIS A 307 8.66 10.70 1.92
CA HIS A 307 8.38 11.66 0.86
C HIS A 307 8.44 10.97 -0.51
N LEU A 308 7.31 10.92 -1.21
CA LEU A 308 7.20 10.32 -2.53
C LEU A 308 7.17 11.39 -3.63
N PHE A 309 8.11 11.28 -4.57
CA PHE A 309 8.23 12.16 -5.74
C PHE A 309 7.61 11.53 -6.99
N ALA A 310 7.77 10.21 -7.17
CA ALA A 310 7.25 9.51 -8.35
C ALA A 310 6.90 8.05 -8.05
N ALA A 311 6.05 7.48 -8.90
CA ALA A 311 5.71 6.06 -8.91
C ALA A 311 5.54 5.56 -10.35
N ALA A 312 5.94 4.32 -10.63
CA ALA A 312 5.80 3.68 -11.94
C ALA A 312 5.79 2.14 -11.79
N VAL A 313 5.33 1.43 -12.81
CA VAL A 313 5.42 -0.04 -12.89
C VAL A 313 6.66 -0.46 -13.69
N ALA A 314 7.19 -1.64 -13.35
CA ALA A 314 8.22 -2.35 -14.11
C ALA A 314 7.86 -3.83 -14.22
#